data_AF-D1J8J6-F1
#
_entry.id   AF-D1J8J6-F1
#
_cell.length_a   1.000
_cell.length_b   1.000
_cell.length_c   1.000
_cell.angle_alpha   90.00
_cell.angle_beta   90.00
_cell.angle_gamma   90.00
#
_symmetry.space_group_name_H-M   'P 1'
#
loop_
_entity.id
_entity.type
_entity.pdbx_description
1 polymer ?
#
loop_
_entity_poly.entity_id
_entity_poly.type
_entity_poly.pdbx_seq_one_letter_code
_entity_poly.pdbx_strand_id
1 'polypeptide(L)'
;MSQNISKYDYIECIKKINKNEKIEYKGFVGFDLDKNIEKTILEGKQNEKGELVLKIDNEIFKVIIIDFQKTSPKYLEVFAKNQELNENIKKLQLNFLELGELNEKIKQEKTQQEILFKNQVIELEAKAQSKINEHRQKNDEHLLQQKTELKKYALQDFLEEFIKIYTKYDSALNFAKKSDNIAVNNFAKGFDMLKNDFENLMLDNGIKIIEPKVGDLFDPECQQITESIESKEPSGTILEVKSNGYSLFNRILKPASVIISK
;
A
#
# COMPACT_ATOMS: atom_id res chain seq x y z
N MET A 1 71.38 -49.63 12.57
CA MET A 1 70.19 -50.14 13.27
C MET A 1 69.18 -49.01 13.33
N SER A 2 68.03 -49.17 12.68
CA SER A 2 66.95 -48.19 12.66
C SER A 2 66.47 -47.93 14.08
N GLN A 3 66.73 -46.74 14.61
CA GLN A 3 66.16 -46.32 15.90
C GLN A 3 64.64 -46.20 15.69
N ASN A 4 63.89 -47.17 16.22
CA ASN A 4 62.43 -47.26 16.11
C ASN A 4 61.77 -46.28 17.09
N ILE A 5 61.95 -45.00 16.79
CA ILE A 5 61.41 -43.85 17.50
C ILE A 5 59.96 -43.66 17.07
N SER A 6 59.08 -43.55 18.04
CA SER A 6 57.65 -43.36 17.82
C SER A 6 57.23 -41.95 18.24
N LYS A 7 56.04 -41.54 17.78
CA LYS A 7 55.40 -40.31 18.23
C LYS A 7 55.23 -40.37 19.77
N TYR A 8 55.52 -39.25 20.42
CA TYR A 8 55.53 -39.02 21.86
C TYR A 8 56.68 -39.67 22.66
N ASP A 9 57.72 -40.18 22.01
CA ASP A 9 58.96 -40.54 22.70
C ASP A 9 59.74 -39.28 23.10
N TYR A 10 60.41 -39.31 24.25
CA TYR A 10 61.29 -38.21 24.67
C TYR A 10 62.61 -38.31 23.93
N ILE A 11 63.05 -37.21 23.32
CA ILE A 11 64.27 -37.17 22.52
C ILE A 11 65.12 -35.97 22.89
N GLU A 12 66.42 -36.22 22.97
CA GLU A 12 67.44 -35.19 22.94
C GLU A 12 68.14 -35.25 21.59
N CYS A 13 68.04 -34.19 20.78
CA CYS A 13 68.60 -34.16 19.44
C CYS A 13 69.28 -32.83 19.11
N ILE A 14 70.23 -32.88 18.18
CA ILE A 14 70.95 -31.71 17.67
C ILE A 14 70.56 -31.48 16.22
N LYS A 15 70.03 -30.30 15.91
CA LYS A 15 69.92 -29.81 14.53
C LYS A 15 71.25 -29.19 14.11
N LYS A 16 71.86 -29.70 13.04
CA LYS A 16 73.03 -29.09 12.40
C LYS A 16 72.57 -28.10 11.33
N ILE A 17 72.93 -26.83 11.50
CA ILE A 17 72.64 -25.77 10.53
C ILE A 17 73.82 -25.64 9.55
N ASN A 18 75.05 -25.61 10.06
CA ASN A 18 76.31 -25.53 9.29
C ASN A 18 77.44 -26.32 9.99
N LYS A 19 78.66 -26.39 9.42
CA LYS A 19 79.79 -27.17 10.00
C LYS A 19 80.11 -26.82 11.47
N ASN A 20 79.81 -25.59 11.92
CA ASN A 20 80.14 -25.09 13.26
C ASN A 20 78.92 -24.72 14.14
N GLU A 21 77.69 -24.73 13.62
CA GLU A 21 76.49 -24.33 14.38
C GLU A 21 75.54 -25.52 14.61
N LYS A 22 75.23 -25.75 15.88
CA LYS A 22 74.42 -26.86 16.40
C LYS A 22 73.43 -26.30 17.41
N ILE A 23 72.15 -26.61 17.26
CA ILE A 23 71.11 -26.28 18.24
C ILE A 23 70.59 -27.58 18.86
N GLU A 24 70.62 -27.64 20.19
CA GLU A 24 70.09 -28.75 20.99
C GLU A 24 68.60 -28.56 21.25
N TYR A 25 67.83 -29.62 21.04
CA TYR A 25 66.41 -29.72 21.33
C TYR A 25 66.17 -30.89 22.26
N LYS A 26 65.36 -30.68 23.29
CA LYS A 26 64.95 -31.69 24.27
C LYS A 26 63.44 -31.61 24.44
N GLY A 27 62.74 -32.72 24.28
CA GLY A 27 61.29 -32.75 24.43
C GLY A 27 60.64 -33.97 23.81
N PHE A 28 59.31 -34.04 23.91
CA PHE A 28 58.53 -35.14 23.34
C PHE A 28 58.23 -34.91 21.86
N VAL A 29 58.42 -35.95 21.03
CA VAL A 29 58.09 -35.92 19.61
C VAL A 29 56.57 -35.77 19.41
N GLY A 30 56.13 -34.74 18.70
CA GLY A 30 54.73 -34.44 18.45
C GLY A 30 54.10 -33.44 19.42
N PHE A 31 54.90 -32.84 20.32
CA PHE A 31 54.42 -31.89 21.33
C PHE A 31 55.35 -30.67 21.49
N ASP A 32 56.64 -30.90 21.77
CA ASP A 32 57.58 -29.83 22.15
C ASP A 32 58.56 -29.44 21.04
N LEU A 33 58.70 -30.30 20.02
CA LEU A 33 59.68 -30.15 18.95
C LEU A 33 59.05 -29.39 17.77
N ASP A 34 59.89 -28.70 17.00
CA ASP A 34 59.45 -28.04 15.77
C ASP A 34 58.94 -29.10 14.77
N LYS A 35 57.80 -28.85 14.11
CA LYS A 35 57.17 -29.75 13.12
C LYS A 35 58.15 -30.28 12.08
N ASN A 36 59.10 -29.47 11.63
CA ASN A 36 60.07 -29.87 10.63
C ASN A 36 61.18 -30.78 11.22
N ILE A 37 61.53 -30.58 12.49
CA ILE A 37 62.47 -31.45 13.23
C ILE A 37 61.79 -32.79 13.54
N GLU A 38 60.54 -32.78 14.00
CA GLU A 38 59.75 -33.98 14.25
C GLU A 38 59.63 -34.85 12.99
N LYS A 39 59.30 -34.22 11.86
CA LYS A 39 59.20 -34.93 10.57
C LYS A 39 60.54 -35.53 10.14
N THR A 40 61.65 -34.81 10.37
CA THR A 40 63.00 -35.31 10.07
C THR A 40 63.38 -36.50 10.96
N ILE A 41 62.95 -36.52 12.22
CA ILE A 41 63.20 -37.62 13.16
C ILE A 41 62.38 -38.87 12.79
N LEU A 42 61.12 -38.70 12.39
CA LEU A 42 60.21 -39.81 12.08
C LEU A 42 60.39 -40.39 10.67
N GLU A 43 60.72 -39.55 9.68
CA GLU A 43 60.72 -39.94 8.25
C GLU A 43 62.11 -39.80 7.59
N GLY A 44 63.11 -39.25 8.29
CA GLY A 44 64.44 -38.96 7.74
C GLY A 44 65.25 -40.23 7.42
N LYS A 45 66.04 -40.16 6.34
CA LYS A 45 66.98 -41.24 6.01
C LYS A 45 68.29 -41.03 6.76
N GLN A 46 68.81 -42.11 7.33
CA GLN A 46 70.08 -42.09 8.04
C GLN A 46 71.24 -42.14 7.03
N ASN A 47 72.12 -41.14 7.07
CA ASN A 47 73.35 -41.14 6.27
C ASN A 47 74.46 -41.94 6.97
N GLU A 48 75.56 -42.22 6.26
CA GLU A 48 76.73 -42.98 6.76
C GLU A 48 77.35 -42.41 8.05
N LYS A 49 77.07 -41.14 8.39
CA LYS A 49 77.52 -40.46 9.61
C LYS A 49 76.53 -40.55 10.79
N GLY A 50 75.46 -41.32 10.65
CA GLY A 50 74.41 -41.46 11.67
C GLY A 50 73.41 -40.30 11.74
N GLU A 51 73.51 -39.32 10.83
CA GLU A 51 72.63 -38.14 10.75
C GLU A 51 71.31 -38.50 10.03
N LEU A 52 70.17 -38.12 10.61
CA LEU A 52 68.88 -38.18 9.94
C LEU A 52 68.72 -36.94 9.05
N VAL A 53 68.50 -37.18 7.76
CA VAL A 53 68.39 -36.12 6.76
C VAL A 53 67.06 -36.19 6.03
N LEU A 54 66.34 -35.08 6.02
CA LEU A 54 65.09 -34.92 5.29
C LEU A 54 65.10 -33.56 4.57
N LYS A 55 64.65 -33.57 3.31
CA LYS A 55 64.48 -32.34 2.52
C LYS A 55 63.01 -31.91 2.60
N ILE A 56 62.76 -30.77 3.23
CA ILE A 56 61.41 -30.17 3.37
C ILE A 56 61.49 -28.78 2.73
N ASP A 57 60.55 -28.45 1.84
CA ASP A 57 60.42 -27.12 1.22
C ASP A 57 61.73 -26.52 0.68
N ASN A 58 62.53 -27.37 0.01
CA ASN A 58 63.85 -27.07 -0.53
C ASN A 58 65.02 -26.84 0.45
N GLU A 59 64.79 -26.93 1.76
CA GLU A 59 65.84 -26.91 2.78
C GLU A 59 66.21 -28.33 3.25
N ILE A 60 67.50 -28.55 3.53
CA ILE A 60 68.02 -29.84 4.02
C ILE A 60 68.16 -29.77 5.54
N PHE A 61 67.31 -30.50 6.25
CA PHE A 61 67.38 -30.63 7.70
C PHE A 61 68.26 -31.81 8.05
N LYS A 62 69.26 -31.59 8.92
CA LYS A 62 70.17 -32.63 9.43
C LYS A 62 70.05 -32.70 10.95
N VAL A 63 69.56 -33.83 11.46
CA VAL A 63 69.31 -34.04 12.89
C VAL A 63 70.13 -35.23 13.38
N ILE A 64 70.76 -35.08 14.55
CA ILE A 64 71.48 -36.17 15.24
C ILE A 64 70.78 -36.43 16.57
N ILE A 65 70.41 -37.67 16.82
CA ILE A 65 69.83 -38.08 18.11
C ILE A 65 70.96 -38.37 19.09
N ILE A 66 70.92 -37.72 20.25
CA ILE A 66 71.87 -37.90 21.36
C ILE A 66 71.37 -39.01 22.28
N ASP A 67 70.12 -38.90 22.71
CA ASP A 67 69.46 -39.84 23.62
C ASP A 67 67.97 -39.95 23.26
N PHE A 68 67.37 -41.10 23.54
CA PHE A 68 65.93 -41.29 23.39
C PHE A 68 65.37 -42.22 24.47
N GLN A 69 64.21 -41.87 25.00
CA GLN A 69 63.48 -42.68 25.96
C GLN A 69 62.09 -43.00 25.42
N LYS A 70 61.76 -44.29 25.40
CA LYS A 70 60.42 -44.74 25.01
C LYS A 70 59.41 -44.37 26.06
N THR A 71 58.35 -43.69 25.63
CA THR A 71 57.26 -43.32 26.52
C THR A 71 56.43 -44.56 26.86
N SER A 72 56.04 -44.71 28.13
CA SER A 72 55.26 -45.87 28.54
C SER A 72 53.88 -45.86 27.88
N PRO A 73 53.29 -47.05 27.56
CA PRO A 73 51.98 -47.13 26.91
C PRO A 73 50.88 -46.34 27.62
N LYS A 74 50.91 -46.29 28.96
CA LYS A 74 49.97 -45.53 29.80
C LYS A 74 50.02 -44.02 29.52
N TYR A 75 51.22 -43.47 29.26
CA TYR A 75 51.37 -42.04 28.96
C TYR A 75 51.08 -41.73 27.48
N LEU A 76 51.37 -42.65 26.55
CA LEU A 76 51.04 -42.49 25.12
C LEU A 76 49.54 -42.25 24.89
N GLU A 77 48.68 -43.01 25.59
CA GLU A 77 47.22 -42.85 25.51
C GLU A 77 46.76 -41.47 26.03
N VAL A 78 47.37 -41.02 27.13
CA VAL A 78 47.09 -39.70 27.73
C VAL A 78 47.50 -38.56 26.79
N PHE A 79 48.67 -38.63 26.16
CA PHE A 79 49.12 -37.62 25.21
C PHE A 79 48.23 -37.54 23.97
N ALA A 80 47.82 -38.69 23.41
CA ALA A 80 46.92 -38.74 22.27
C ALA A 80 45.56 -38.10 22.61
N LYS A 81 45.00 -38.42 23.78
CA LYS A 81 43.72 -37.86 24.26
C LYS A 81 43.80 -36.35 24.53
N ASN A 82 44.91 -35.86 25.08
CA ASN A 82 45.12 -34.43 25.30
C ASN A 82 45.25 -33.65 23.99
N GLN A 83 45.90 -34.23 22.97
CA GLN A 83 45.96 -33.61 21.64
C GLN A 83 44.56 -33.47 21.03
N GLU A 84 43.78 -34.55 21.07
CA GLU A 84 42.39 -34.55 20.59
C GLU A 84 41.52 -33.53 21.35
N LEU A 85 41.65 -33.48 22.68
CA LEU A 85 40.92 -32.52 23.51
C LEU A 85 41.27 -31.07 23.14
N ASN A 86 42.55 -30.77 22.89
CA ASN A 86 42.99 -29.44 22.49
C ASN A 86 42.45 -29.04 21.10
N GLU A 87 42.38 -29.97 20.15
CA GLU A 87 41.74 -29.71 18.86
C GLU A 87 40.24 -29.44 19.01
N ASN A 88 39.56 -30.20 19.86
CA ASN A 88 38.14 -30.00 20.14
C ASN A 88 37.88 -28.65 20.82
N ILE A 89 38.73 -28.23 21.77
CA ILE A 89 38.64 -26.90 22.40
C ILE A 89 38.79 -25.79 21.36
N LYS A 90 39.76 -25.90 20.44
CA LYS A 90 39.94 -24.90 19.36
C LYS A 90 38.70 -24.81 18.46
N LYS A 91 38.13 -25.96 18.08
CA LYS A 91 36.89 -26.00 17.29
C LYS A 91 35.71 -25.37 18.04
N LEU A 92 35.56 -25.67 19.33
CA LEU A 92 34.53 -25.09 20.19
C LEU A 92 34.68 -23.56 20.31
N GLN A 93 35.90 -23.06 20.43
CA GLN A 93 36.17 -21.61 20.48
C GLN A 93 35.80 -20.92 19.17
N LEU A 94 36.11 -21.52 18.01
CA LEU A 94 35.72 -21.00 16.70
C LEU A 94 34.19 -20.96 16.56
N ASN A 95 33.51 -22.05 16.89
CA ASN A 95 32.04 -22.09 16.84
C ASN A 95 31.41 -21.06 17.78
N PHE A 96 31.97 -20.83 18.97
CA PHE A 96 31.47 -19.83 19.91
C PHE A 96 31.60 -18.40 19.35
N LEU A 97 32.69 -18.10 18.66
CA LEU A 97 32.89 -16.81 17.99
C LEU A 97 31.84 -16.61 16.87
N GLU A 98 31.65 -17.60 16.02
CA GLU A 98 30.65 -17.57 14.94
C GLU A 98 29.21 -17.41 15.47
N LEU A 99 28.87 -18.11 16.56
CA LEU A 99 27.58 -17.97 17.24
C LEU A 99 27.37 -16.56 17.81
N GLY A 100 28.43 -15.93 18.31
CA GLY A 100 28.40 -14.55 18.78
C GLY A 100 28.02 -13.57 17.66
N GLU A 101 28.72 -13.65 16.53
CA GLU A 101 28.45 -12.80 15.36
C GLU A 101 27.04 -13.03 14.79
N LEU A 102 26.59 -14.28 14.74
CA LEU A 102 25.25 -14.61 14.26
C LEU A 102 24.16 -14.02 15.18
N ASN A 103 24.33 -14.11 16.50
CA ASN A 103 23.40 -13.53 17.47
C ASN A 103 23.30 -12.00 17.33
N GLU A 104 24.42 -11.32 17.10
CA GLU A 104 24.40 -9.86 16.87
C GLU A 104 23.64 -9.50 15.59
N LYS A 105 23.86 -10.24 14.50
CA LYS A 105 23.12 -10.05 13.23
C LYS A 105 21.61 -10.24 13.43
N ILE A 106 21.21 -11.34 14.09
CA ILE A 106 19.79 -11.61 14.39
C ILE A 106 19.17 -10.47 15.21
N LYS A 107 19.91 -9.94 16.20
CA LYS A 107 19.43 -8.83 17.03
C LYS A 107 19.24 -7.55 16.22
N GLN A 108 20.16 -7.25 15.30
CA GLN A 108 20.04 -6.10 14.40
C GLN A 108 18.87 -6.24 13.44
N GLU A 109 18.73 -7.40 12.80
CA GLU A 109 17.61 -7.70 11.88
C GLU A 109 16.26 -7.60 12.59
N LYS A 110 16.14 -8.16 13.81
CA LYS A 110 14.93 -8.05 14.61
C LYS A 110 14.58 -6.59 14.89
N THR A 111 15.56 -5.78 15.26
CA THR A 111 15.35 -4.34 15.54
C THR A 111 14.90 -3.59 14.28
N GLN A 112 15.51 -3.89 13.13
CA GLN A 112 15.11 -3.29 11.85
C GLN A 112 13.69 -3.68 11.45
N GLN A 113 13.31 -4.95 11.64
CA GLN A 113 11.96 -5.44 11.37
C GLN A 113 10.92 -4.77 12.28
N GLU A 114 11.23 -4.60 13.57
CA GLU A 114 10.35 -3.90 14.51
C GLU A 114 10.12 -2.43 14.10
N ILE A 115 11.18 -1.73 13.65
CA ILE A 115 11.07 -0.35 13.16
C ILE A 115 10.24 -0.30 11.87
N LEU A 116 10.51 -1.20 10.92
CA LEU A 116 9.78 -1.28 9.66
C LEU A 116 8.28 -1.52 9.92
N PHE A 117 7.95 -2.47 10.79
CA PHE A 117 6.57 -2.78 11.15
C PHE A 117 5.87 -1.58 11.79
N LYS A 118 6.52 -0.89 12.74
CA LYS A 118 5.96 0.33 13.36
C LYS A 118 5.66 1.41 12.33
N ASN A 119 6.57 1.64 11.39
CA ASN A 119 6.36 2.63 10.33
C ASN A 119 5.19 2.26 9.42
N GLN A 120 5.06 0.97 9.06
CA GLN A 120 3.92 0.49 8.27
C GLN A 120 2.59 0.67 9.00
N VAL A 121 2.54 0.41 10.32
CA VAL A 121 1.33 0.63 11.12
C VAL A 121 0.94 2.11 11.12
N ILE A 122 1.88 3.02 11.38
CA ILE A 122 1.63 4.47 11.36
C ILE A 122 1.12 4.93 10.00
N GLU A 123 1.71 4.44 8.91
CA GLU A 123 1.29 4.78 7.56
C GLU A 123 -0.12 4.27 7.25
N LEU A 124 -0.45 3.05 7.68
CA LEU A 124 -1.78 2.48 7.52
C LEU A 124 -2.83 3.24 8.34
N GLU A 125 -2.52 3.62 9.58
CA GLU A 125 -3.39 4.45 10.42
C GLU A 125 -3.63 5.82 9.79
N ALA A 126 -2.59 6.49 9.30
CA ALA A 126 -2.70 7.78 8.61
C ALA A 126 -3.57 7.66 7.35
N LYS A 127 -3.38 6.61 6.55
CA LYS A 127 -4.19 6.32 5.36
C LYS A 127 -5.65 6.03 5.72
N ALA A 128 -5.90 5.25 6.76
CA ALA A 128 -7.26 4.97 7.23
C ALA A 128 -7.95 6.25 7.71
N GLN A 129 -7.26 7.08 8.48
CA GLN A 129 -7.79 8.35 8.96
C GLN A 129 -8.10 9.33 7.82
N SER A 130 -7.22 9.43 6.82
CA SER A 130 -7.46 10.26 5.63
C SER A 130 -8.73 9.80 4.90
N LYS A 131 -8.85 8.50 4.65
CA LYS A 131 -10.05 7.94 4.00
C LYS A 131 -11.32 8.21 4.78
N ILE A 132 -11.30 8.02 6.10
CA ILE A 132 -12.46 8.31 6.97
C ILE A 132 -12.85 9.79 6.86
N ASN A 133 -11.86 10.70 6.93
CA ASN A 133 -12.12 12.13 6.82
C ASN A 133 -12.69 12.51 5.46
N GLU A 134 -12.13 11.98 4.36
CA GLU A 134 -12.63 12.21 3.00
C GLU A 134 -14.07 11.69 2.83
N HIS A 135 -14.37 10.48 3.31
CA HIS A 135 -15.71 9.93 3.26
C HIS A 135 -16.70 10.76 4.07
N ARG A 136 -16.29 11.23 5.25
CA ARG A 136 -17.13 12.08 6.10
C ARG A 136 -17.42 13.41 5.42
N GLN A 137 -16.41 14.09 4.89
CA GLN A 137 -16.58 15.36 4.18
C GLN A 137 -17.53 15.21 2.99
N LYS A 138 -17.31 14.21 2.13
CA LYS A 138 -18.20 13.93 0.99
C LYS A 138 -19.63 13.65 1.42
N ASN A 139 -19.82 12.90 2.50
CA ASN A 139 -21.14 12.59 3.01
C ASN A 139 -21.84 13.83 3.60
N ASP A 140 -21.11 14.68 4.32
CA ASP A 140 -21.62 15.93 4.88
C ASP A 140 -22.02 16.91 3.77
N GLU A 141 -21.20 17.05 2.73
CA GLU A 141 -21.50 17.85 1.53
C GLU A 141 -22.75 17.34 0.81
N HIS A 142 -22.81 16.04 0.56
CA HIS A 142 -23.95 15.40 -0.11
C HIS A 142 -25.23 15.55 0.70
N LEU A 143 -25.18 15.36 2.03
CA LEU A 143 -26.32 15.57 2.91
C LEU A 143 -26.80 17.02 2.91
N LEU A 144 -25.87 17.99 2.87
CA LEU A 144 -26.21 19.40 2.79
C LEU A 144 -26.90 19.75 1.46
N GLN A 145 -26.41 19.20 0.35
CA GLN A 145 -27.03 19.35 -0.96
C GLN A 145 -28.45 18.76 -0.95
N GLN A 146 -28.61 17.52 -0.49
CA GLN A 146 -29.92 16.86 -0.37
C GLN A 146 -30.90 17.65 0.50
N LYS A 147 -30.46 18.15 1.66
CA LYS A 147 -31.30 18.99 2.53
C LYS A 147 -31.74 20.27 1.83
N THR A 148 -30.84 20.89 1.08
CA THR A 148 -31.14 22.12 0.34
C THR A 148 -32.14 21.86 -0.78
N GLU A 149 -31.98 20.76 -1.52
CA GLU A 149 -32.93 20.35 -2.56
C GLU A 149 -34.30 19.99 -1.97
N LEU A 150 -34.32 19.18 -0.91
CA LEU A 150 -35.56 18.84 -0.20
C LEU A 150 -36.28 20.10 0.26
N LYS A 151 -35.57 21.07 0.82
CA LYS A 151 -36.19 22.35 1.24
C LYS A 151 -36.75 23.13 0.06
N LYS A 152 -36.05 23.16 -1.09
CA LYS A 152 -36.52 23.86 -2.30
C LYS A 152 -37.77 23.22 -2.90
N TYR A 153 -37.89 21.90 -2.85
CA TYR A 153 -38.98 21.15 -3.48
C TYR A 153 -39.97 20.54 -2.49
N ALA A 154 -39.91 20.88 -1.20
CA ALA A 154 -40.77 20.31 -0.16
C ALA A 154 -42.27 20.54 -0.40
N LEU A 155 -42.62 21.66 -1.05
CA LEU A 155 -44.00 22.03 -1.36
C LEU A 155 -44.42 21.65 -2.78
N GLN A 156 -43.62 20.86 -3.50
CA GLN A 156 -43.90 20.52 -4.89
C GLN A 156 -45.30 19.93 -5.07
N ASP A 157 -45.64 18.87 -4.32
CA ASP A 157 -46.93 18.18 -4.45
C ASP A 157 -48.12 19.12 -4.18
N PHE A 158 -47.99 19.97 -3.15
CA PHE A 158 -49.00 20.97 -2.82
C PHE A 158 -49.16 22.00 -3.96
N LEU A 159 -48.04 22.46 -4.53
CA LEU A 159 -48.05 23.42 -5.63
C LEU A 159 -48.63 22.82 -6.91
N GLU A 160 -48.40 21.54 -7.20
CA GLU A 160 -49.03 20.84 -8.33
C GLU A 160 -50.56 20.81 -8.21
N GLU A 161 -51.10 20.54 -7.02
CA GLU A 161 -52.54 20.60 -6.77
C GLU A 161 -53.07 22.03 -6.83
N PHE A 162 -52.35 22.99 -6.24
CA PHE A 162 -52.70 24.41 -6.28
C PHE A 162 -52.78 24.94 -7.72
N ILE A 163 -51.81 24.60 -8.58
CA ILE A 163 -51.79 25.00 -9.99
C ILE A 163 -53.01 24.45 -10.75
N LYS A 164 -53.45 23.22 -10.47
CA LYS A 164 -54.69 22.68 -11.08
C LYS A 164 -55.92 23.52 -10.73
N ILE A 165 -55.97 24.09 -9.53
CA ILE A 165 -57.06 24.98 -9.10
C ILE A 165 -56.88 26.37 -9.74
N TYR A 166 -55.66 26.91 -9.70
CA TYR A 166 -55.33 28.21 -10.30
C TYR A 166 -55.65 28.27 -11.80
N THR A 167 -55.32 27.21 -12.54
CA THR A 167 -55.64 27.13 -13.98
C THR A 167 -57.15 27.13 -14.26
N LYS A 168 -57.97 26.56 -13.37
CA LYS A 168 -59.44 26.67 -13.46
C LYS A 168 -59.92 28.08 -13.14
N TYR A 169 -59.32 28.73 -12.15
CA TYR A 169 -59.58 30.13 -11.82
C TYR A 169 -59.27 31.04 -13.02
N ASP A 170 -58.11 30.90 -13.64
CA ASP A 170 -57.72 31.68 -14.82
C ASP A 170 -58.67 31.44 -16.00
N SER A 171 -59.04 30.18 -16.25
CA SER A 171 -60.02 29.85 -17.29
C SER A 171 -61.40 30.50 -17.03
N ALA A 172 -61.90 30.44 -15.79
CA ALA A 172 -63.15 31.06 -15.39
C ALA A 172 -63.09 32.59 -15.51
N LEU A 173 -61.97 33.19 -15.13
CA LEU A 173 -61.73 34.64 -15.26
C LEU A 173 -61.72 35.07 -16.73
N ASN A 174 -61.04 34.30 -17.60
CA ASN A 174 -61.00 34.54 -19.04
C ASN A 174 -62.39 34.40 -19.68
N PHE A 175 -63.25 33.50 -19.19
CA PHE A 175 -64.64 33.42 -19.62
C PHE A 175 -65.46 34.64 -19.16
N ALA A 176 -65.31 35.06 -17.90
CA ALA A 176 -65.99 36.24 -17.36
C ALA A 176 -65.63 37.54 -18.10
N LYS A 177 -64.36 37.70 -18.51
CA LYS A 177 -63.90 38.85 -19.33
C LYS A 177 -64.60 38.94 -20.69
N LYS A 178 -65.05 37.82 -21.25
CA LYS A 178 -65.77 37.76 -22.54
C LYS A 178 -67.28 37.99 -22.40
N SER A 179 -67.80 38.22 -21.19
CA SER A 179 -69.21 38.49 -20.97
C SER A 179 -69.60 39.89 -21.42
N ASP A 180 -70.75 40.01 -22.09
CA ASP A 180 -71.35 41.30 -22.49
C ASP A 180 -71.94 42.08 -21.29
N ASN A 181 -72.03 41.46 -20.11
CA ASN A 181 -72.55 42.11 -18.91
C ASN A 181 -71.47 43.00 -18.27
N ILE A 182 -71.72 44.31 -18.27
CA ILE A 182 -70.81 45.34 -17.73
C ILE A 182 -70.44 45.09 -16.26
N ALA A 183 -71.39 44.65 -15.42
CA ALA A 183 -71.10 44.37 -14.01
C ALA A 183 -70.13 43.19 -13.85
N VAL A 184 -70.35 42.11 -14.62
CA VAL A 184 -69.47 40.93 -14.63
C VAL A 184 -68.07 41.31 -15.13
N ASN A 185 -67.99 42.14 -16.17
CA ASN A 185 -66.72 42.61 -16.71
C ASN A 185 -65.94 43.46 -15.69
N ASN A 186 -66.62 44.34 -14.95
CA ASN A 186 -66.00 45.14 -13.89
C ASN A 186 -65.46 44.27 -12.74
N PHE A 187 -66.20 43.24 -12.31
CA PHE A 187 -65.69 42.26 -11.36
C PHE A 187 -64.48 41.50 -11.92
N ALA A 188 -64.55 41.04 -13.17
CA ALA A 188 -63.45 40.34 -13.82
C ALA A 188 -62.16 41.18 -13.86
N LYS A 189 -62.25 42.50 -14.10
CA LYS A 189 -61.09 43.40 -14.02
C LYS A 189 -60.46 43.45 -12.62
N GLY A 190 -61.28 43.47 -11.56
CA GLY A 190 -60.76 43.44 -10.18
C GLY A 190 -60.05 42.13 -9.86
N PHE A 191 -60.63 40.99 -10.26
CA PHE A 191 -59.99 39.67 -10.12
C PHE A 191 -58.73 39.52 -10.99
N ASP A 192 -58.63 40.24 -12.10
CA ASP A 192 -57.42 40.28 -12.93
C ASP A 192 -56.24 40.93 -12.20
N MET A 193 -56.50 41.96 -11.39
CA MET A 193 -55.47 42.54 -10.53
C MET A 193 -54.97 41.52 -9.50
N LEU A 194 -55.89 40.80 -8.86
CA LEU A 194 -55.54 39.70 -7.93
C LEU A 194 -54.75 38.60 -8.63
N LYS A 195 -55.10 38.27 -9.88
CA LYS A 195 -54.36 37.30 -10.69
C LYS A 195 -52.89 37.75 -10.85
N ASN A 196 -52.65 38.99 -11.23
CA ASN A 196 -51.28 39.52 -11.35
C ASN A 196 -50.52 39.46 -10.02
N ASP A 197 -51.17 39.76 -8.89
CA ASP A 197 -50.57 39.64 -7.57
C ASP A 197 -50.19 38.19 -7.24
N PHE A 198 -51.04 37.22 -7.60
CA PHE A 198 -50.71 35.79 -7.47
C PHE A 198 -49.52 35.40 -8.34
N GLU A 199 -49.45 35.87 -9.59
CA GLU A 199 -48.35 35.55 -10.49
C GLU A 199 -47.02 36.16 -10.01
N ASN A 200 -47.05 37.39 -9.49
CA ASN A 200 -45.89 38.01 -8.86
C ASN A 200 -45.41 37.20 -7.65
N LEU A 201 -46.34 36.78 -6.77
CA LEU A 201 -46.01 35.95 -5.62
C LEU A 201 -45.45 34.58 -6.03
N MET A 202 -46.01 33.97 -7.08
CA MET A 202 -45.49 32.72 -7.67
C MET A 202 -44.05 32.92 -8.15
N LEU A 203 -43.78 33.98 -8.91
CA LEU A 203 -42.45 34.30 -9.44
C LEU A 203 -41.43 34.51 -8.32
N ASP A 204 -41.78 35.26 -7.27
CA ASP A 204 -40.93 35.50 -6.10
C ASP A 204 -40.58 34.21 -5.34
N ASN A 205 -41.48 33.22 -5.38
CA ASN A 205 -41.28 31.90 -4.78
C ASN A 205 -40.70 30.86 -5.76
N GLY A 206 -40.21 31.30 -6.92
CA GLY A 206 -39.52 30.46 -7.89
C GLY A 206 -40.43 29.69 -8.84
N ILE A 207 -41.74 29.95 -8.83
CA ILE A 207 -42.67 29.38 -9.80
C ILE A 207 -42.69 30.26 -11.06
N LYS A 208 -42.42 29.68 -12.22
CA LYS A 208 -42.46 30.38 -13.50
C LYS A 208 -43.56 29.82 -14.38
N ILE A 209 -44.25 30.71 -15.08
CA ILE A 209 -45.24 30.35 -16.08
C ILE A 209 -44.50 30.04 -17.39
N ILE A 210 -44.82 28.90 -17.98
CA ILE A 210 -44.36 28.48 -19.29
C ILE A 210 -45.48 28.83 -20.26
N GLU A 211 -45.24 29.84 -21.09
CA GLU A 211 -46.20 30.38 -22.05
C GLU A 211 -45.69 30.17 -23.48
N PRO A 212 -45.90 28.99 -24.07
CA PRO A 212 -45.62 28.78 -25.50
C PRO A 212 -46.43 29.76 -26.33
N LYS A 213 -45.93 30.15 -27.50
CA LYS A 213 -46.70 30.99 -28.43
C LYS A 213 -47.15 30.18 -29.63
N VAL A 214 -48.29 30.58 -30.18
CA VAL A 214 -48.74 30.08 -31.48
C VAL A 214 -47.70 30.46 -32.53
N GLY A 215 -47.27 29.48 -33.33
CA GLY A 215 -46.19 29.61 -34.31
C GLY A 215 -44.81 29.16 -33.82
N ASP A 216 -44.61 28.94 -32.52
CA ASP A 216 -43.35 28.38 -32.01
C ASP A 216 -43.25 26.88 -32.31
N LEU A 217 -42.03 26.34 -32.30
CA LEU A 217 -41.80 24.90 -32.38
C LEU A 217 -42.10 24.23 -31.03
N PHE A 218 -42.67 23.03 -31.09
CA PHE A 218 -42.93 22.20 -29.92
C PHE A 218 -41.64 21.84 -29.17
N ASP A 219 -41.65 22.05 -27.85
CA ASP A 219 -40.57 21.66 -26.94
C ASP A 219 -41.02 20.49 -26.04
N PRO A 220 -40.52 19.25 -26.27
CA PRO A 220 -40.88 18.08 -25.48
C PRO A 220 -40.49 18.15 -24.00
N GLU A 221 -39.52 19.00 -23.63
CA GLU A 221 -39.10 19.09 -22.23
C GLU A 221 -40.19 19.75 -21.39
N CYS A 222 -40.82 20.81 -21.90
CA CYS A 222 -41.73 21.67 -21.14
C CYS A 222 -43.20 21.62 -21.60
N GLN A 223 -43.50 20.94 -22.71
CA GLN A 223 -44.80 20.98 -23.36
C GLN A 223 -45.34 19.57 -23.61
N GLN A 224 -46.67 19.45 -23.60
CA GLN A 224 -47.41 18.22 -23.86
C GLN A 224 -48.39 18.43 -25.03
N ILE A 225 -48.30 17.56 -26.02
CA ILE A 225 -49.22 17.55 -27.16
C ILE A 225 -50.56 16.96 -26.71
N THR A 226 -51.63 17.74 -26.86
CA THR A 226 -53.00 17.25 -26.61
C THR A 226 -53.60 16.64 -27.87
N GLU A 227 -53.43 17.31 -29.00
CA GLU A 227 -53.97 16.93 -30.31
C GLU A 227 -52.98 17.32 -31.41
N SER A 228 -53.01 16.60 -32.53
CA SER A 228 -52.24 16.90 -33.74
C SER A 228 -53.18 17.00 -34.92
N ILE A 229 -53.19 18.15 -35.59
CA ILE A 229 -54.17 18.50 -36.64
C ILE A 229 -53.42 18.80 -37.94
N GLU A 230 -53.98 18.39 -39.08
CA GLU A 230 -53.46 18.81 -40.39
C GLU A 230 -53.61 20.32 -40.57
N SER A 231 -52.50 21.01 -40.85
CA SER A 231 -52.51 22.44 -41.09
C SER A 231 -51.54 22.82 -42.21
N LYS A 232 -51.53 24.10 -42.58
CA LYS A 232 -50.58 24.64 -43.57
C LYS A 232 -49.19 24.90 -42.97
N GLU A 233 -49.07 24.87 -41.64
CA GLU A 233 -47.82 25.13 -40.94
C GLU A 233 -46.92 23.88 -40.90
N PRO A 234 -45.59 24.05 -40.79
CA PRO A 234 -44.66 22.94 -40.67
C PRO A 234 -45.01 21.99 -39.53
N SER A 235 -44.75 20.69 -39.72
CA SER A 235 -44.97 19.67 -38.69
C SER A 235 -44.23 20.03 -37.40
N GLY A 236 -44.92 19.91 -36.26
CA GLY A 236 -44.39 20.29 -34.94
C GLY A 236 -44.54 21.77 -34.57
N THR A 237 -45.17 22.59 -35.42
CA THR A 237 -45.52 23.99 -35.08
C THR A 237 -46.73 24.03 -34.16
N ILE A 238 -46.70 24.86 -33.12
CA ILE A 238 -47.80 25.08 -32.19
C ILE A 238 -48.90 25.89 -32.88
N LEU A 239 -50.08 25.29 -33.00
CA LEU A 239 -51.28 25.91 -33.59
C LEU A 239 -52.14 26.61 -32.54
N GLU A 240 -52.23 26.01 -31.36
CA GLU A 240 -53.05 26.53 -30.26
C GLU A 240 -52.46 26.09 -28.92
N VAL A 241 -52.54 26.97 -27.92
CA VAL A 241 -52.16 26.69 -26.53
C VAL A 241 -53.44 26.51 -25.72
N LYS A 242 -53.73 25.27 -25.29
CA LYS A 242 -54.91 24.97 -24.47
C LYS A 242 -54.73 25.39 -23.02
N SER A 243 -53.53 25.21 -22.46
CA SER A 243 -53.23 25.70 -21.12
C SER A 243 -51.74 25.95 -20.93
N ASN A 244 -51.41 27.01 -20.21
CA ASN A 244 -50.03 27.33 -19.84
C ASN A 244 -49.43 26.26 -18.92
N GLY A 245 -48.11 26.10 -19.01
CA GLY A 245 -47.33 25.25 -18.13
C GLY A 245 -46.76 26.05 -16.95
N TYR A 246 -46.22 25.34 -15.97
CA TYR A 246 -45.67 25.92 -14.75
C TYR A 246 -44.44 25.11 -14.31
N SER A 247 -43.38 25.79 -13.92
CA SER A 247 -42.17 25.20 -13.35
C SER A 247 -41.87 25.78 -11.97
N LEU A 248 -41.27 24.98 -11.09
CA LEU A 248 -40.70 25.39 -9.81
C LEU A 248 -39.20 25.28 -9.91
N PHE A 249 -38.51 26.42 -9.89
CA PHE A 249 -37.07 26.53 -10.18
C PHE A 249 -36.71 25.85 -11.50
N ASN A 250 -36.13 24.65 -11.43
CA ASN A 250 -35.67 23.88 -12.58
C ASN A 250 -36.52 22.63 -12.85
N ARG A 251 -37.59 22.39 -12.07
CA ARG A 251 -38.50 21.25 -12.24
C ARG A 251 -39.84 21.70 -12.79
N ILE A 252 -40.42 20.92 -13.67
CA ILE A 252 -41.74 21.21 -14.25
C ILE A 252 -42.81 20.64 -13.32
N LEU A 253 -43.75 21.50 -12.90
CA LEU A 253 -44.90 21.11 -12.09
C LEU A 253 -46.06 20.65 -12.99
N LYS A 254 -46.28 21.36 -14.09
CA LYS A 254 -47.29 21.03 -15.08
C LYS A 254 -46.79 21.47 -16.46
N PRO A 255 -46.72 20.57 -17.46
CA PRO A 255 -46.33 20.96 -18.81
C PRO A 255 -47.42 21.83 -19.46
N ALA A 256 -47.01 22.68 -20.41
CA ALA A 256 -47.97 23.45 -21.20
C ALA A 256 -48.68 22.52 -22.20
N SER A 257 -50.00 22.62 -22.30
CA SER A 257 -50.79 21.77 -23.20
C SER A 257 -51.01 22.48 -24.53
N VAL A 258 -50.54 21.88 -25.62
CA VAL A 258 -50.56 22.48 -26.96
C VAL A 258 -51.17 21.56 -28.01
N ILE A 259 -51.71 22.16 -29.06
CA ILE A 259 -52.11 21.50 -30.31
C ILE A 259 -51.04 21.82 -31.35
N ILE A 260 -50.56 20.81 -32.07
CA ILE A 260 -49.51 21.00 -33.09
C ILE A 260 -49.98 20.63 -34.50
N SER A 261 -49.29 21.17 -35.50
CA SER A 261 -49.41 20.73 -36.89
C SER A 261 -48.84 19.32 -37.07
N LYS A 262 -49.61 18.44 -37.70
CA LYS A 262 -49.19 17.07 -38.04
C LYS A 262 -48.28 17.05 -39.26
#